data_AF-F4CWI2-F1
#
_entry.id   AF-F4CWI2-F1
#
_cell.length_a   1.000
_cell.length_b   1.000
_cell.length_c   1.000
_cell.angle_alpha   90.00
_cell.angle_beta   90.00
_cell.angle_gamma   90.00
#
_symmetry.space_group_name_H-M   'P 1'
#
loop_
_entity.id
_entity.type
_entity.pdbx_description
1 polymer ?
#
loop_
_entity_poly.entity_id
_entity_poly.type
_entity_poly.pdbx_seq_one_letter_code
_entity_poly.pdbx_strand_id
1 'polypeptide(L)'
;MSIAALAAAAAMAVAGLVPATPPAASPSCGWKAEAVALYRSLPAADRAADRVRAQLAASGVTRPGFLDGCSPTDGPGDRGPTDVPTCATAGRPYFPAADWLWEPIPAGAELDPESAAMTAALADGDHVLNTGEFGVTLVDADEITPGTPRAPVPLSEDWGPDPLAGLDVPVPADVQIPSGSDAHVAIADPRSGKVVNLWGAHRSGTGLAALWGAATDLDGDGREHEGSSTGAGIARYAAVVRASEIAAGDIPHALFFSTNIVEPGEVRYPATKSDGSNMDGSGSPIPEGARVQLDPSVDVASLPGITPGQAAIATALQRYGAYVGDNGGARAAFIAEYAPDSDAYERAGLSGDYVALDAIPWDRLRVLSDWSGGTRATPGDESGSADSDSDPGPGSGSGSGSGSGSGDSRSADSRSGNSRSDDPGTGTGSGTANGSGTRTGTGTGTGGAGTANDEAGGTEPGALVPAARPPGATPGTGEAGCSDASAASTTRTQPRSPDELPYLVDAGETSERAAHRTQER
;
A
#
# COMPACT_ATOMS: atom_id res chain seq x y z
N MET A 1 -14.09 19.69 -6.05
CA MET A 1 -15.53 19.55 -6.39
C MET A 1 -15.64 19.27 -7.89
N SER A 2 -15.97 18.04 -8.27
CA SER A 2 -15.76 17.56 -9.64
C SER A 2 -16.82 18.03 -10.65
N ILE A 3 -16.42 18.17 -11.92
CA ILE A 3 -17.26 18.71 -13.01
C ILE A 3 -18.59 17.93 -13.19
N ALA A 4 -18.60 16.62 -12.90
CA ALA A 4 -19.81 15.80 -12.89
C ALA A 4 -20.88 16.28 -11.90
N ALA A 5 -20.49 16.79 -10.72
CA ALA A 5 -21.42 17.34 -9.74
C ALA A 5 -22.05 18.66 -10.22
N LEU A 6 -21.29 19.49 -10.95
CA LEU A 6 -21.82 20.68 -11.61
C LEU A 6 -22.81 20.31 -12.72
N ALA A 7 -22.55 19.25 -13.50
CA ALA A 7 -23.46 18.78 -14.53
C ALA A 7 -24.80 18.30 -13.94
N ALA A 8 -24.78 17.58 -12.82
CA ALA A 8 -25.99 17.16 -12.11
C ALA A 8 -26.79 18.36 -11.56
N ALA A 9 -26.13 19.33 -10.92
CA ALA A 9 -26.76 20.54 -10.43
C ALA A 9 -27.39 21.39 -11.56
N ALA A 10 -26.70 21.52 -12.69
CA ALA A 10 -27.20 22.21 -13.87
C ALA A 10 -28.42 21.49 -14.49
N ALA A 11 -28.41 20.16 -14.55
CA ALA A 11 -29.54 19.38 -15.05
C ALA A 11 -30.81 19.58 -14.20
N MET A 12 -30.68 19.65 -12.87
CA MET A 12 -31.82 19.93 -11.98
C MET A 12 -32.38 21.34 -12.14
N ALA A 13 -31.53 22.35 -12.39
CA ALA A 13 -31.97 23.72 -12.65
C ALA A 13 -32.78 23.86 -13.97
N VAL A 14 -32.52 22.99 -14.96
CA VAL A 14 -33.26 22.98 -16.24
C VAL A 14 -34.68 22.39 -16.10
N ALA A 15 -35.00 21.70 -15.00
CA ALA A 15 -36.31 21.08 -14.76
C ALA A 15 -37.44 22.04 -14.32
N GLY A 16 -37.15 23.32 -14.11
CA GLY A 16 -38.18 24.37 -14.05
C GLY A 16 -39.04 24.44 -12.78
N LEU A 17 -38.54 23.97 -11.63
CA LEU A 17 -39.21 24.08 -10.34
C LEU A 17 -38.54 25.14 -9.44
N VAL A 18 -39.37 25.91 -8.71
CA VAL A 18 -39.04 27.04 -7.81
C VAL A 18 -38.73 28.39 -8.51
N PRO A 19 -39.38 29.51 -8.12
CA PRO A 19 -39.12 30.85 -8.67
C PRO A 19 -37.93 31.56 -8.00
N ALA A 20 -37.46 32.66 -8.62
CA ALA A 20 -36.12 33.21 -8.37
C ALA A 20 -36.02 34.34 -7.32
N THR A 21 -34.96 34.27 -6.52
CA THR A 21 -34.07 35.41 -6.20
C THR A 21 -32.64 34.89 -6.02
N PRO A 22 -31.67 35.25 -6.89
CA PRO A 22 -30.28 34.82 -6.72
C PRO A 22 -29.53 35.71 -5.70
N PRO A 23 -28.69 35.13 -4.82
CA PRO A 23 -27.64 35.89 -4.14
C PRO A 23 -26.55 36.32 -5.14
N ALA A 24 -25.69 37.26 -4.72
CA ALA A 24 -24.77 37.95 -5.64
C ALA A 24 -23.60 37.08 -6.15
N ALA A 25 -23.36 37.19 -7.46
CA ALA A 25 -22.10 36.85 -8.14
C ALA A 25 -21.11 38.03 -8.00
N SER A 26 -19.78 37.90 -7.96
CA SER A 26 -18.84 36.75 -7.91
C SER A 26 -17.55 37.23 -7.19
N PRO A 27 -16.57 36.34 -6.87
CA PRO A 27 -15.52 35.99 -7.85
C PRO A 27 -15.31 34.46 -7.97
N SER A 28 -14.64 33.90 -8.98
CA SER A 28 -14.02 34.49 -10.18
C SER A 28 -14.43 33.72 -11.46
N CYS A 29 -14.23 34.31 -12.64
CA CYS A 29 -14.62 33.70 -13.92
C CYS A 29 -13.57 32.77 -14.55
N GLY A 30 -12.49 32.39 -13.86
CA GLY A 30 -11.33 31.69 -14.44
C GLY A 30 -11.72 30.51 -15.35
N TRP A 31 -12.56 29.61 -14.85
CA TRP A 31 -13.06 28.44 -15.58
C TRP A 31 -13.76 28.76 -16.91
N LYS A 32 -14.39 29.94 -17.06
CA LYS A 32 -15.00 30.36 -18.34
C LYS A 32 -13.94 30.78 -19.35
N ALA A 33 -12.91 31.51 -18.91
CA ALA A 33 -11.80 31.90 -19.77
C ALA A 33 -10.99 30.66 -20.20
N GLU A 34 -10.73 29.75 -19.28
CA GLU A 34 -10.10 28.44 -19.52
C GLU A 34 -10.92 27.58 -20.48
N ALA A 35 -12.25 27.49 -20.31
CA ALA A 35 -13.11 26.75 -21.24
C ALA A 35 -13.06 27.32 -22.67
N VAL A 36 -13.00 28.65 -22.81
CA VAL A 36 -12.81 29.33 -24.12
C VAL A 36 -11.40 29.09 -24.68
N ALA A 37 -10.36 29.09 -23.83
CA ALA A 37 -8.99 28.81 -24.24
C ALA A 37 -8.84 27.36 -24.72
N LEU A 38 -9.32 26.38 -23.93
CA LEU A 38 -9.33 24.96 -24.26
C LEU A 38 -10.10 24.69 -25.57
N TYR A 39 -11.30 25.25 -25.72
CA TYR A 39 -12.08 25.13 -26.96
C TYR A 39 -11.30 25.56 -28.21
N ARG A 40 -10.42 26.57 -28.07
CA ARG A 40 -9.58 27.12 -29.15
C ARG A 40 -8.25 26.38 -29.33
N SER A 41 -7.67 25.80 -28.28
CA SER A 41 -6.37 25.11 -28.34
C SER A 41 -6.48 23.64 -28.78
N LEU A 42 -7.66 23.02 -28.62
CA LEU A 42 -7.91 21.64 -29.04
C LEU A 42 -7.57 21.42 -30.54
N PRO A 43 -6.74 20.42 -30.89
CA PRO A 43 -6.27 20.20 -32.26
C PRO A 43 -7.39 19.74 -33.20
N ALA A 44 -7.31 20.13 -34.47
CA ALA A 44 -8.25 19.70 -35.50
C ALA A 44 -7.99 18.25 -35.96
N ALA A 45 -9.04 17.55 -36.38
CA ALA A 45 -9.03 16.17 -36.87
C ALA A 45 -8.65 15.07 -35.85
N ASP A 46 -8.51 15.39 -34.57
CA ASP A 46 -8.44 14.40 -33.49
C ASP A 46 -9.84 14.07 -32.93
N ARG A 47 -10.15 12.77 -32.79
CA ARG A 47 -11.48 12.28 -32.39
C ARG A 47 -11.82 12.49 -30.92
N ALA A 48 -10.82 12.61 -30.03
CA ALA A 48 -11.06 12.96 -28.64
C ALA A 48 -11.27 14.47 -28.48
N ALA A 49 -10.42 15.27 -29.15
CA ALA A 49 -10.56 16.71 -29.23
C ALA A 49 -11.91 17.14 -29.82
N ASP A 50 -12.39 16.46 -30.87
CA ASP A 50 -13.72 16.71 -31.45
C ASP A 50 -14.87 16.45 -30.45
N ARG A 51 -14.76 15.42 -29.60
CA ARG A 51 -15.74 15.14 -28.53
C ARG A 51 -15.73 16.23 -27.45
N VAL A 52 -14.55 16.63 -26.95
CA VAL A 52 -14.42 17.69 -25.95
C VAL A 52 -14.89 19.03 -26.51
N ARG A 53 -14.55 19.34 -27.78
CA ARG A 53 -15.01 20.55 -28.47
C ARG A 53 -16.53 20.59 -28.63
N ALA A 54 -17.17 19.45 -28.92
CA ALA A 54 -18.63 19.35 -28.97
C ALA A 54 -19.29 19.56 -27.59
N GLN A 55 -18.71 19.01 -26.53
CA GLN A 55 -19.20 19.22 -25.15
C GLN A 55 -19.09 20.69 -24.72
N LEU A 56 -17.93 21.33 -24.95
CA LEU A 56 -17.71 22.75 -24.67
C LEU A 56 -18.66 23.65 -25.47
N ALA A 57 -18.91 23.34 -26.76
CA ALA A 57 -19.91 24.05 -27.56
C ALA A 57 -21.34 23.91 -27.00
N ALA A 58 -21.72 22.71 -26.53
CA ALA A 58 -23.03 22.46 -25.91
C ALA A 58 -23.21 23.28 -24.61
N SER A 59 -22.16 23.37 -23.78
CA SER A 59 -22.07 24.25 -22.61
C SER A 59 -22.10 25.75 -22.93
N GLY A 60 -22.12 26.12 -24.21
CA GLY A 60 -22.31 27.50 -24.68
C GLY A 60 -21.03 28.31 -24.82
N VAL A 61 -19.84 27.70 -24.75
CA VAL A 61 -18.53 28.37 -24.88
C VAL A 61 -18.39 29.16 -26.19
N THR A 62 -19.14 28.77 -27.23
CA THR A 62 -19.20 29.41 -28.55
C THR A 62 -20.23 30.53 -28.68
N ARG A 63 -21.07 30.77 -27.66
CA ARG A 63 -22.16 31.75 -27.72
C ARG A 63 -21.61 33.18 -27.50
N PRO A 64 -22.09 34.18 -28.27
CA PRO A 64 -21.93 35.57 -27.88
C PRO A 64 -22.42 35.77 -26.45
N GLY A 65 -21.64 36.47 -25.63
CA GLY A 65 -21.95 36.71 -24.22
C GLY A 65 -21.63 35.59 -23.23
N PHE A 66 -20.95 34.50 -23.65
CA PHE A 66 -20.51 33.46 -22.69
C PHE A 66 -19.64 34.04 -21.54
N LEU A 67 -18.83 35.05 -21.84
CA LEU A 67 -17.97 35.78 -20.90
C LEU A 67 -18.64 37.01 -20.27
N ASP A 68 -19.93 37.27 -20.53
CA ASP A 68 -20.62 38.42 -19.93
C ASP A 68 -20.68 38.28 -18.39
N GLY A 69 -20.53 39.42 -17.71
CA GLY A 69 -20.36 39.51 -16.26
C GLY A 69 -18.93 39.28 -15.75
N CYS A 70 -17.99 38.89 -16.62
CA CYS A 70 -16.58 38.68 -16.24
C CYS A 70 -15.75 39.93 -16.56
N SER A 71 -15.10 40.51 -15.56
CA SER A 71 -14.30 41.74 -15.73
C SER A 71 -12.91 41.44 -16.34
N PRO A 72 -12.35 42.26 -17.25
CA PRO A 72 -11.11 41.93 -17.96
C PRO A 72 -9.80 42.13 -17.18
N THR A 73 -9.84 42.40 -15.87
CA THR A 73 -8.67 42.82 -15.09
C THR A 73 -7.71 41.69 -14.72
N ASP A 74 -8.18 40.44 -14.72
CA ASP A 74 -7.37 39.27 -14.35
C ASP A 74 -6.73 38.64 -15.61
N GLY A 75 -5.96 39.45 -16.35
CA GLY A 75 -5.20 39.01 -17.51
C GLY A 75 -3.80 38.51 -17.11
N PRO A 76 -3.30 37.40 -17.70
CA PRO A 76 -1.95 36.91 -17.41
C PRO A 76 -0.90 37.93 -17.89
N GLY A 77 0.08 38.21 -17.04
CA GLY A 77 1.17 39.15 -17.34
C GLY A 77 2.07 38.65 -18.46
N ASP A 78 2.39 39.56 -19.40
CA ASP A 78 3.17 39.27 -20.60
C ASP A 78 4.57 38.71 -20.27
N ARG A 79 4.85 37.49 -20.75
CA ARG A 79 6.17 36.83 -20.68
C ARG A 79 6.45 36.16 -22.02
N GLY A 80 7.66 36.35 -22.52
CA GLY A 80 8.08 35.92 -23.86
C GLY A 80 8.23 34.39 -24.01
N PRO A 81 8.49 33.92 -25.24
CA PRO A 81 8.49 32.50 -25.58
C PRO A 81 9.78 31.78 -25.18
N THR A 82 9.93 31.51 -23.88
CA THR A 82 10.84 30.50 -23.32
C THR A 82 10.10 29.69 -22.27
N ASP A 83 10.41 28.39 -22.22
CA ASP A 83 9.89 27.39 -21.28
C ASP A 83 8.38 27.10 -21.40
N VAL A 84 8.08 25.93 -22.00
CA VAL A 84 6.76 25.30 -21.88
C VAL A 84 6.57 24.92 -20.40
N PRO A 85 5.51 25.37 -19.72
CA PRO A 85 5.26 24.95 -18.35
C PRO A 85 4.99 23.44 -18.32
N THR A 86 5.94 22.66 -17.79
CA THR A 86 5.62 21.35 -17.23
C THR A 86 4.60 21.57 -16.13
N CYS A 87 3.49 20.83 -16.16
CA CYS A 87 2.59 20.79 -15.03
C CYS A 87 3.38 20.28 -13.82
N ALA A 88 3.40 21.04 -12.73
CA ALA A 88 3.86 20.51 -11.46
C ALA A 88 3.00 19.28 -11.12
N THR A 89 3.65 18.17 -10.76
CA THR A 89 2.99 16.92 -10.38
C THR A 89 1.97 17.22 -9.28
N ALA A 90 0.70 16.85 -9.50
CA ALA A 90 -0.30 16.94 -8.43
C ALA A 90 0.21 16.13 -7.24
N GLY A 91 0.24 16.76 -6.05
CA GLY A 91 1.23 16.45 -5.01
C GLY A 91 1.40 14.97 -4.70
N ARG A 92 2.58 14.43 -5.03
CA ARG A 92 3.12 13.17 -4.49
C ARG A 92 4.01 13.56 -3.29
N PRO A 93 3.51 13.53 -2.04
CA PRO A 93 4.22 14.09 -0.88
C PRO A 93 5.47 13.30 -0.47
N TYR A 94 5.55 12.04 -0.86
CA TYR A 94 6.67 11.14 -0.64
C TYR A 94 6.80 10.19 -1.84
N PHE A 95 8.00 9.66 -2.06
CA PHE A 95 8.34 8.80 -3.19
C PHE A 95 7.75 9.32 -4.53
N PRO A 96 8.03 10.57 -4.94
CA PRO A 96 7.47 11.17 -6.14
C PRO A 96 7.88 10.46 -7.44
N ALA A 97 8.93 9.64 -7.45
CA ALA A 97 9.26 8.78 -8.59
C ALA A 97 8.49 7.44 -8.61
N ALA A 98 7.72 7.12 -7.56
CA ALA A 98 6.92 5.89 -7.46
C ALA A 98 5.67 5.92 -8.36
N ASP A 99 5.86 5.83 -9.67
CA ASP A 99 4.76 5.71 -10.64
C ASP A 99 3.85 4.51 -10.34
N TRP A 100 4.40 3.42 -9.79
CA TRP A 100 3.63 2.26 -9.33
C TRP A 100 2.61 2.60 -8.23
N LEU A 101 2.98 3.51 -7.32
CA LEU A 101 2.18 3.93 -6.17
C LEU A 101 1.13 4.96 -6.59
N TRP A 102 1.54 5.97 -7.36
CA TRP A 102 0.75 7.18 -7.59
C TRP A 102 -0.05 7.20 -8.90
N GLU A 103 0.27 6.35 -9.89
CA GLU A 103 -0.45 6.34 -11.16
C GLU A 103 -1.70 5.45 -11.10
N PRO A 104 -2.88 5.95 -11.52
CA PRO A 104 -4.07 5.13 -11.69
C PRO A 104 -3.85 4.03 -12.74
N ILE A 105 -4.48 2.87 -12.51
CA ILE A 105 -4.43 1.75 -13.45
C ILE A 105 -5.14 2.15 -14.75
N PRO A 106 -4.46 2.05 -15.92
CA PRO A 106 -5.04 2.50 -17.18
C PRO A 106 -6.32 1.76 -17.61
N ALA A 107 -7.21 2.48 -18.28
CA ALA A 107 -8.43 1.91 -18.85
C ALA A 107 -8.07 0.92 -19.97
N GLY A 108 -8.40 -0.36 -19.77
CA GLY A 108 -8.04 -1.44 -20.69
C GLY A 108 -6.71 -2.13 -20.36
N ALA A 109 -6.14 -1.90 -19.17
CA ALA A 109 -5.04 -2.68 -18.61
C ALA A 109 -5.23 -4.20 -18.82
N GLU A 110 -4.18 -4.86 -19.32
CA GLU A 110 -4.14 -6.30 -19.53
C GLU A 110 -4.09 -7.06 -18.20
N LEU A 111 -4.68 -8.25 -18.19
CA LEU A 111 -4.78 -9.12 -17.02
C LEU A 111 -3.78 -10.28 -17.13
N ASP A 112 -3.34 -10.78 -15.98
CA ASP A 112 -2.54 -12.00 -15.92
C ASP A 112 -3.35 -13.20 -16.50
N PRO A 113 -2.76 -14.10 -17.30
CA PRO A 113 -3.43 -15.31 -17.79
C PRO A 113 -4.07 -16.17 -16.69
N GLU A 114 -3.49 -16.18 -15.49
CA GLU A 114 -3.96 -16.89 -14.30
C GLU A 114 -4.75 -15.99 -13.33
N SER A 115 -5.03 -14.73 -13.71
CA SER A 115 -5.82 -13.77 -12.91
C SER A 115 -7.12 -14.36 -12.36
N ALA A 116 -7.81 -15.22 -13.11
CA ALA A 116 -9.06 -15.83 -12.66
C ALA A 116 -8.85 -16.88 -11.55
N ALA A 117 -7.72 -17.58 -11.56
CA ALA A 117 -7.36 -18.58 -10.56
C ALA A 117 -6.83 -17.92 -9.28
N MET A 118 -5.92 -16.95 -9.43
CA MET A 118 -5.44 -16.12 -8.31
C MET A 118 -6.58 -15.34 -7.64
N THR A 119 -7.53 -14.79 -8.42
CA THR A 119 -8.74 -14.14 -7.86
C THR A 119 -9.61 -15.13 -7.09
N ALA A 120 -9.82 -16.34 -7.60
CA ALA A 120 -10.62 -17.36 -6.91
C ALA A 120 -9.97 -17.83 -5.60
N ALA A 121 -8.64 -17.84 -5.51
CA ALA A 121 -7.92 -18.08 -4.26
C ALA A 121 -8.00 -16.87 -3.31
N LEU A 122 -7.78 -15.65 -3.80
CA LEU A 122 -7.85 -14.42 -3.01
C LEU A 122 -9.26 -14.05 -2.52
N ALA A 123 -10.32 -14.64 -3.08
CA ALA A 123 -11.71 -14.37 -2.68
C ALA A 123 -12.22 -15.21 -1.48
N ASP A 124 -11.42 -16.15 -0.98
CA ASP A 124 -11.78 -17.08 0.11
C ASP A 124 -11.10 -16.71 1.44
N GLY A 125 -11.75 -16.91 2.59
CA GLY A 125 -11.20 -16.56 3.90
C GLY A 125 -11.31 -15.07 4.26
N ASP A 126 -10.43 -14.59 5.14
CA ASP A 126 -10.59 -13.28 5.80
C ASP A 126 -9.93 -12.12 5.02
N HIS A 127 -10.69 -11.02 4.86
CA HIS A 127 -10.25 -9.75 4.26
C HIS A 127 -10.39 -8.61 5.27
N VAL A 128 -9.26 -8.07 5.73
CA VAL A 128 -9.21 -7.11 6.85
C VAL A 128 -8.38 -5.87 6.53
N LEU A 129 -8.65 -4.78 7.24
CA LEU A 129 -7.77 -3.62 7.38
C LEU A 129 -7.16 -3.62 8.79
N ASN A 130 -5.84 -3.62 8.89
CA ASN A 130 -5.11 -3.55 10.14
C ASN A 130 -4.94 -2.09 10.56
N THR A 131 -5.76 -1.63 11.51
CA THR A 131 -5.76 -0.26 12.07
C THR A 131 -5.17 -0.17 13.46
N GLY A 132 -5.07 -1.29 14.18
CA GLY A 132 -4.57 -1.36 15.56
C GLY A 132 -3.22 -2.07 15.65
N GLU A 133 -3.21 -3.25 16.26
CA GLU A 133 -2.02 -4.04 16.60
C GLU A 133 -0.97 -4.17 15.47
N PHE A 134 -1.43 -4.37 14.22
CA PHE A 134 -0.61 -4.51 13.00
C PHE A 134 -0.76 -3.33 12.02
N GLY A 135 -1.12 -2.14 12.53
CA GLY A 135 -0.98 -0.89 11.79
C GLY A 135 0.48 -0.43 11.69
N VAL A 136 0.72 0.74 11.08
CA VAL A 136 2.05 1.35 10.92
C VAL A 136 2.07 2.74 11.52
N THR A 137 2.95 3.03 12.47
CA THR A 137 3.20 4.43 12.84
C THR A 137 3.96 5.11 11.72
N LEU A 138 3.35 6.12 11.10
CA LEU A 138 4.01 7.03 10.19
C LEU A 138 4.46 8.26 10.99
N VAL A 139 5.65 8.77 10.68
CA VAL A 139 6.10 10.10 11.13
C VAL A 139 6.41 10.92 9.88
N ASP A 140 5.58 11.92 9.63
CA ASP A 140 5.62 12.73 8.42
C ASP A 140 6.71 13.82 8.51
N ALA A 141 7.17 14.30 7.35
CA ALA A 141 8.36 15.14 7.25
C ALA A 141 8.23 16.51 7.93
N ASP A 142 7.01 17.03 8.12
CA ASP A 142 6.72 18.29 8.82
C ASP A 142 6.62 18.14 10.35
N GLU A 143 6.53 16.92 10.87
CA GLU A 143 6.68 16.63 12.30
C GLU A 143 8.16 16.68 12.75
N ILE A 144 9.10 16.56 11.82
CA ILE A 144 10.55 16.57 12.09
C ILE A 144 11.07 17.99 12.31
N THR A 145 10.94 18.47 13.55
CA THR A 145 11.46 19.76 13.97
C THR A 145 12.99 19.79 14.11
N PRO A 146 13.64 20.98 14.09
CA PRO A 146 15.06 21.13 14.45
C PRO A 146 15.41 20.75 15.91
N GLY A 147 14.40 20.53 16.77
CA GLY A 147 14.58 20.07 18.15
C GLY A 147 14.35 18.56 18.33
N THR A 148 13.88 17.84 17.30
CA THR A 148 13.60 16.41 17.38
C THR A 148 14.90 15.63 17.62
N PRO A 149 15.01 14.83 18.70
CA PRO A 149 16.21 14.06 19.02
C PRO A 149 16.64 13.15 17.89
N ARG A 150 17.96 12.96 17.75
CA ARG A 150 18.56 12.09 16.73
C ARG A 150 19.57 11.14 17.33
N ALA A 151 19.54 9.90 16.86
CA ALA A 151 20.49 8.84 17.22
C ALA A 151 20.52 7.76 16.12
N PRO A 152 21.56 6.93 16.07
CA PRO A 152 21.51 5.66 15.37
C PRO A 152 20.41 4.76 15.95
N VAL A 153 19.77 3.96 15.10
CA VAL A 153 18.80 2.94 15.49
C VAL A 153 19.49 1.57 15.41
N PRO A 154 19.83 0.92 16.54
CA PRO A 154 20.44 -0.40 16.51
C PRO A 154 19.48 -1.45 15.93
N LEU A 155 19.99 -2.29 15.04
CA LEU A 155 19.32 -3.49 14.55
C LEU A 155 19.87 -4.73 15.28
N SER A 156 19.03 -5.75 15.48
CA SER A 156 19.43 -6.98 16.20
C SER A 156 19.54 -8.23 15.34
N GLU A 157 18.93 -8.24 14.16
CA GLU A 157 19.09 -9.31 13.18
C GLU A 157 20.38 -9.14 12.36
N ASP A 158 20.92 -10.27 11.86
CA ASP A 158 22.17 -10.34 11.08
C ASP A 158 21.87 -10.88 9.67
N TRP A 159 21.01 -10.17 8.94
CA TRP A 159 20.52 -10.57 7.60
C TRP A 159 21.34 -9.95 6.45
N GLY A 160 22.32 -9.10 6.76
CA GLY A 160 23.19 -8.43 5.80
C GLY A 160 24.01 -7.31 6.45
N PRO A 161 24.68 -6.46 5.64
CA PRO A 161 25.21 -5.19 6.13
C PRO A 161 24.09 -4.33 6.75
N ASP A 162 24.42 -3.56 7.79
CA ASP A 162 23.49 -2.63 8.45
C ASP A 162 22.99 -1.55 7.45
N PRO A 163 21.70 -1.56 7.04
CA PRO A 163 21.14 -0.61 6.09
C PRO A 163 20.91 0.79 6.69
N LEU A 164 21.11 0.96 8.00
CA LEU A 164 21.02 2.26 8.69
C LEU A 164 22.41 2.81 9.06
N ALA A 165 23.49 2.18 8.58
CA ALA A 165 24.87 2.49 8.95
C ALA A 165 25.23 3.96 8.70
N GLY A 166 25.37 4.74 9.78
CA GLY A 166 25.73 6.15 9.74
C GLY A 166 24.55 7.13 9.66
N LEU A 167 23.31 6.66 9.77
CA LEU A 167 22.12 7.52 9.86
C LEU A 167 21.80 7.93 11.30
N ASP A 168 21.70 9.24 11.52
CA ASP A 168 21.20 9.86 12.76
C ASP A 168 19.68 10.13 12.61
N VAL A 169 18.88 9.08 12.86
CA VAL A 169 17.43 9.03 12.63
C VAL A 169 16.70 9.97 13.61
N PRO A 170 15.78 10.85 13.14
CA PRO A 170 15.01 11.71 14.02
C PRO A 170 13.84 10.95 14.66
N VAL A 171 13.87 10.80 15.98
CA VAL A 171 12.84 10.08 16.74
C VAL A 171 12.07 11.09 17.61
N PRO A 172 10.79 11.38 17.29
CA PRO A 172 9.91 12.11 18.20
C PRO A 172 9.80 11.40 19.54
N ALA A 173 9.84 12.15 20.65
CA ALA A 173 9.84 11.56 21.99
C ALA A 173 8.55 10.76 22.26
N ASP A 174 7.46 11.24 21.69
CA ASP A 174 6.08 10.77 21.73
C ASP A 174 5.74 9.70 20.68
N VAL A 175 6.66 9.30 19.78
CA VAL A 175 6.38 8.32 18.72
C VAL A 175 5.70 7.05 19.27
N GLN A 176 4.48 6.80 18.82
CA GLN A 176 3.72 5.62 19.23
C GLN A 176 4.24 4.40 18.46
N ILE A 177 4.11 3.21 19.03
CA ILE A 177 4.54 1.96 18.39
C ILE A 177 3.33 1.02 18.41
N PRO A 178 2.95 0.40 17.27
CA PRO A 178 1.89 -0.59 17.24
C PRO A 178 2.22 -1.77 18.16
N SER A 179 1.22 -2.32 18.86
CA SER A 179 1.46 -3.32 19.91
C SER A 179 1.80 -4.73 19.41
N GLY A 180 1.69 -4.99 18.11
CA GLY A 180 1.92 -6.30 17.51
C GLY A 180 3.38 -6.69 17.39
N SER A 181 3.63 -7.93 16.95
CA SER A 181 4.99 -8.45 16.72
C SER A 181 5.81 -7.60 15.75
N ASP A 182 5.14 -7.01 14.77
CA ASP A 182 5.78 -6.34 13.64
C ASP A 182 6.16 -4.89 13.99
N ALA A 183 5.47 -4.31 14.99
CA ALA A 183 5.78 -3.03 15.63
C ALA A 183 6.30 -1.95 14.64
N HIS A 184 5.58 -1.75 13.54
CA HIS A 184 6.08 -0.98 12.41
C HIS A 184 6.11 0.52 12.68
N VAL A 185 7.27 1.13 12.44
CA VAL A 185 7.49 2.58 12.50
C VAL A 185 8.24 3.00 11.25
N ALA A 186 7.73 4.01 10.54
CA ALA A 186 8.37 4.55 9.35
C ALA A 186 8.45 6.09 9.41
N ILE A 187 9.64 6.64 9.21
CA ILE A 187 9.99 8.03 9.52
C ILE A 187 10.54 8.73 8.27
N ALA A 188 9.84 9.75 7.78
CA ALA A 188 10.33 10.62 6.70
C ALA A 188 11.23 11.73 7.25
N ASP A 189 12.54 11.68 6.97
CA ASP A 189 13.50 12.67 7.40
C ASP A 189 13.90 13.65 6.27
N PRO A 190 13.36 14.88 6.25
CA PRO A 190 13.72 15.89 5.24
C PRO A 190 15.16 16.41 5.37
N ARG A 191 15.88 16.09 6.46
CA ARG A 191 17.29 16.50 6.65
C ARG A 191 18.27 15.56 5.96
N SER A 192 18.00 14.26 5.95
CA SER A 192 18.82 13.25 5.25
C SER A 192 18.30 12.91 3.86
N GLY A 193 17.07 13.32 3.52
CA GLY A 193 16.41 12.96 2.28
C GLY A 193 16.08 11.47 2.23
N LYS A 194 15.76 10.87 3.38
CA LYS A 194 15.48 9.44 3.52
C LYS A 194 14.14 9.21 4.19
N VAL A 195 13.51 8.11 3.85
CA VAL A 195 12.52 7.45 4.71
C VAL A 195 13.19 6.24 5.34
N VAL A 196 13.16 6.17 6.67
CA VAL A 196 13.67 5.04 7.46
C VAL A 196 12.49 4.18 7.85
N ASN A 197 12.44 2.94 7.37
CA ASN A 197 11.36 1.98 7.63
C ASN A 197 11.88 0.88 8.57
N LEU A 198 11.22 0.67 9.71
CA LEU A 198 11.65 -0.26 10.76
C LEU A 198 10.64 -1.39 10.98
N TRP A 199 11.13 -2.61 11.18
CA TRP A 199 10.36 -3.79 11.60
C TRP A 199 10.79 -4.23 13.01
N GLY A 200 9.83 -4.59 13.85
CA GLY A 200 10.07 -4.93 15.26
C GLY A 200 10.63 -3.75 16.07
N ALA A 201 10.18 -2.52 15.77
CA ALA A 201 10.68 -1.33 16.42
C ALA A 201 10.30 -1.30 17.91
N HIS A 202 11.23 -0.92 18.77
CA HIS A 202 11.02 -0.89 20.22
C HIS A 202 11.83 0.23 20.86
N ARG A 203 11.37 0.73 22.02
CA ARG A 203 12.03 1.84 22.72
C ARG A 203 13.38 1.41 23.27
N SER A 204 14.43 2.17 22.93
CA SER A 204 15.80 1.95 23.38
C SER A 204 16.35 3.25 23.97
N GLY A 205 16.38 3.33 25.31
CA GLY A 205 16.72 4.57 26.02
C GLY A 205 15.75 5.71 25.69
N THR A 206 16.25 6.73 25.00
CA THR A 206 15.45 7.87 24.49
C THR A 206 15.13 7.79 22.99
N GLY A 207 15.55 6.72 22.31
CA GLY A 207 15.35 6.50 20.88
C GLY A 207 14.65 5.18 20.58
N LEU A 208 14.92 4.64 19.39
CA LEU A 208 14.46 3.33 18.94
C LEU A 208 15.63 2.36 18.75
N ALA A 209 15.35 1.08 18.92
CA ALA A 209 16.03 -0.01 18.24
C ALA A 209 14.98 -0.78 17.42
N ALA A 210 15.41 -1.65 16.52
CA ALA A 210 14.51 -2.49 15.72
C ALA A 210 15.10 -3.88 15.54
N LEU A 211 14.31 -4.83 15.02
CA LEU A 211 14.83 -6.13 14.63
C LEU A 211 15.61 -5.99 13.32
N TRP A 212 14.95 -5.42 12.30
CA TRP A 212 15.51 -5.11 10.99
C TRP A 212 14.83 -3.88 10.36
N GLY A 213 15.21 -3.49 9.14
CA GLY A 213 14.62 -2.37 8.43
C GLY A 213 15.34 -2.03 7.13
N ALA A 214 15.11 -0.82 6.63
CA ALA A 214 15.85 -0.21 5.52
C ALA A 214 15.76 1.33 5.57
N ALA A 215 16.58 1.99 4.75
CA ALA A 215 16.42 3.40 4.41
C ALA A 215 16.39 3.57 2.88
N THR A 216 15.43 4.32 2.36
CA THR A 216 15.30 4.62 0.92
C THR A 216 15.09 6.12 0.70
N ASP A 217 15.33 6.61 -0.52
CA ASP A 217 15.28 8.04 -0.85
C ASP A 217 13.85 8.60 -0.74
N LEU A 218 13.70 9.71 -0.01
CA LEU A 218 12.39 10.36 0.20
C LEU A 218 11.80 10.93 -1.11
N ASP A 219 12.67 11.36 -2.02
CA ASP A 219 12.35 11.76 -3.39
C ASP A 219 12.42 10.61 -4.41
N GLY A 220 12.75 9.39 -3.97
CA GLY A 220 12.89 8.19 -4.81
C GLY A 220 11.57 7.50 -5.20
N ASP A 221 11.63 6.19 -5.47
CA ASP A 221 10.48 5.38 -5.90
C ASP A 221 9.92 4.44 -4.80
N GLY A 222 10.40 4.55 -3.57
CA GLY A 222 9.86 3.80 -2.42
C GLY A 222 10.17 2.30 -2.43
N ARG A 223 11.18 1.86 -3.20
CA ARG A 223 11.69 0.48 -3.19
C ARG A 223 12.91 0.37 -2.27
N GLU A 224 13.12 -0.82 -1.71
CA GLU A 224 14.20 -1.11 -0.76
C GLU A 224 15.14 -2.16 -1.36
N HIS A 225 16.38 -1.75 -1.63
CA HIS A 225 17.44 -2.61 -2.19
C HIS A 225 18.57 -2.91 -1.19
N GLU A 226 18.69 -2.11 -0.13
CA GLU A 226 19.63 -2.31 0.98
C GLU A 226 18.82 -2.45 2.29
N GLY A 227 18.78 -3.66 2.83
CA GLY A 227 17.82 -4.03 3.88
C GLY A 227 16.41 -4.27 3.32
N SER A 228 15.43 -4.46 4.22
CA SER A 228 13.99 -4.42 3.88
C SER A 228 13.13 -4.31 5.12
N SER A 229 12.08 -3.50 5.07
CA SER A 229 11.02 -3.42 6.07
C SER A 229 9.82 -4.33 5.78
N THR A 230 9.80 -5.00 4.63
CA THR A 230 8.69 -5.85 4.15
C THR A 230 9.18 -7.11 3.43
N GLY A 231 8.31 -8.11 3.29
CA GLY A 231 8.51 -9.33 2.50
C GLY A 231 8.91 -9.01 1.06
N ALA A 232 8.21 -8.06 0.43
CA ALA A 232 8.47 -7.61 -0.93
C ALA A 232 9.68 -6.68 -1.11
N GLY A 233 10.14 -6.00 -0.04
CA GLY A 233 11.09 -4.88 -0.16
C GLY A 233 10.48 -3.62 -0.77
N ILE A 234 9.17 -3.43 -0.56
CA ILE A 234 8.47 -2.15 -0.75
C ILE A 234 8.59 -1.38 0.57
N ALA A 235 8.92 -0.08 0.55
CA ALA A 235 9.04 0.73 1.76
C ALA A 235 7.73 0.76 2.57
N ARG A 236 7.79 0.44 3.88
CA ARG A 236 6.59 0.39 4.73
C ARG A 236 5.83 1.73 4.84
N TYR A 237 6.48 2.87 4.57
CA TYR A 237 5.82 4.18 4.47
C TYR A 237 4.98 4.37 3.19
N ALA A 238 5.20 3.53 2.16
CA ALA A 238 4.43 3.53 0.92
C ALA A 238 3.15 2.70 1.06
N ALA A 239 2.11 3.06 0.31
CA ALA A 239 0.90 2.27 0.12
C ALA A 239 0.05 1.94 1.39
N VAL A 240 0.40 2.51 2.55
CA VAL A 240 -0.39 2.46 3.80
C VAL A 240 -1.58 3.42 3.72
N VAL A 241 -2.77 2.97 4.11
CA VAL A 241 -3.98 3.79 4.17
C VAL A 241 -3.91 4.78 5.33
N ARG A 242 -3.93 6.09 5.05
CA ARG A 242 -3.80 7.12 6.10
C ARG A 242 -5.14 7.48 6.73
N ALA A 243 -5.12 7.86 8.01
CA ALA A 243 -6.29 8.28 8.75
C ALA A 243 -6.89 9.58 8.18
N SER A 244 -6.04 10.45 7.65
CA SER A 244 -6.41 11.70 6.96
C SER A 244 -7.14 11.45 5.63
N GLU A 245 -6.74 10.42 4.88
CA GLU A 245 -7.36 10.02 3.60
C GLU A 245 -8.73 9.39 3.82
N ILE A 246 -8.88 8.54 4.84
CA ILE A 246 -10.17 8.01 5.28
C ILE A 246 -11.10 9.13 5.77
N ALA A 247 -10.57 10.15 6.48
CA ALA A 247 -11.35 11.33 6.86
C ALA A 247 -11.77 12.20 5.67
N ALA A 248 -11.02 12.19 4.56
CA ALA A 248 -11.34 12.87 3.32
C ALA A 248 -12.27 12.07 2.39
N GLY A 249 -12.25 10.74 2.49
CA GLY A 249 -12.99 9.82 1.62
C GLY A 249 -12.35 9.58 0.24
N ASP A 250 -11.06 9.88 0.07
CA ASP A 250 -10.28 9.66 -1.17
C ASP A 250 -8.85 9.25 -0.77
N ILE A 251 -8.42 8.06 -1.21
CA ILE A 251 -7.05 7.54 -1.02
C ILE A 251 -6.36 7.65 -2.39
N PRO A 252 -5.40 8.58 -2.57
CA PRO A 252 -4.87 8.97 -3.89
C PRO A 252 -3.74 8.06 -4.41
N HIS A 253 -3.58 6.85 -3.88
CA HIS A 253 -2.50 5.91 -4.22
C HIS A 253 -2.93 4.43 -4.20
N ALA A 254 -2.05 3.55 -4.69
CA ALA A 254 -2.21 2.10 -4.62
C ALA A 254 -2.02 1.58 -3.19
N LEU A 255 -2.75 0.53 -2.79
CA LEU A 255 -2.71 0.00 -1.43
C LEU A 255 -1.67 -1.12 -1.25
N PHE A 256 -1.26 -1.36 -0.02
CA PHE A 256 -0.47 -2.53 0.39
C PHE A 256 -1.39 -3.60 1.00
N PHE A 257 -1.15 -4.89 0.69
CA PHE A 257 -1.71 -5.98 1.49
C PHE A 257 -0.75 -7.16 1.66
N SER A 258 -0.89 -7.87 2.79
CA SER A 258 -0.25 -9.16 3.03
C SER A 258 -1.23 -10.32 2.79
N THR A 259 -0.72 -11.50 2.44
CA THR A 259 -1.55 -12.69 2.13
C THR A 259 -0.89 -14.00 2.55
N ASN A 260 -1.70 -14.99 2.92
CA ASN A 260 -1.25 -16.35 3.28
C ASN A 260 -0.94 -17.25 2.07
N ILE A 261 -1.05 -16.73 0.85
CA ILE A 261 -0.83 -17.46 -0.41
C ILE A 261 0.17 -16.77 -1.32
N VAL A 262 1.28 -16.25 -0.77
CA VAL A 262 2.38 -15.71 -1.59
C VAL A 262 3.08 -16.83 -2.36
N GLU A 263 3.30 -16.65 -3.66
CA GLU A 263 4.06 -17.58 -4.52
C GLU A 263 5.56 -17.61 -4.13
N PRO A 264 6.14 -18.76 -3.75
CA PRO A 264 7.53 -18.82 -3.28
C PRO A 264 8.57 -18.54 -4.38
N GLY A 265 9.13 -17.34 -4.36
CA GLY A 265 10.31 -16.98 -5.17
C GLY A 265 10.03 -16.41 -6.56
N GLU A 266 8.77 -16.12 -6.91
CA GLU A 266 8.46 -15.18 -7.99
C GLU A 266 8.35 -13.76 -7.41
N VAL A 267 9.03 -12.80 -8.05
CA VAL A 267 9.06 -11.38 -7.65
C VAL A 267 8.66 -10.54 -8.85
N ARG A 268 7.70 -9.63 -8.68
CA ARG A 268 7.23 -8.70 -9.72
C ARG A 268 7.48 -7.26 -9.28
N TYR A 269 7.81 -6.36 -10.21
CA TYR A 269 7.94 -4.94 -9.91
C TYR A 269 6.59 -4.40 -9.36
N PRO A 270 6.58 -3.64 -8.25
CA PRO A 270 7.69 -2.92 -7.61
C PRO A 270 8.46 -3.68 -6.52
N ALA A 271 8.16 -4.95 -6.22
CA ALA A 271 8.95 -5.71 -5.28
C ALA A 271 10.43 -5.84 -5.72
N THR A 272 11.32 -6.02 -4.75
CA THR A 272 12.78 -6.21 -4.93
C THR A 272 13.24 -7.59 -4.45
N LYS A 273 12.44 -8.22 -3.58
CA LYS A 273 12.64 -9.56 -3.02
C LYS A 273 11.29 -10.21 -2.74
N SER A 274 11.31 -11.42 -2.16
CA SER A 274 10.13 -12.06 -1.59
C SER A 274 10.52 -12.87 -0.34
N ASP A 275 9.59 -13.02 0.61
CA ASP A 275 9.64 -13.99 1.72
C ASP A 275 8.57 -15.11 1.59
N GLY A 276 7.91 -15.16 0.43
CA GLY A 276 6.76 -16.00 0.12
C GLY A 276 6.93 -17.48 0.43
N SER A 277 5.92 -18.05 1.09
CA SER A 277 5.94 -19.46 1.53
C SER A 277 4.68 -20.26 1.21
N ASN A 278 3.64 -19.63 0.62
CA ASN A 278 2.32 -20.22 0.37
C ASN A 278 1.79 -20.99 1.60
N MET A 279 1.65 -20.29 2.73
CA MET A 279 1.32 -20.86 4.04
C MET A 279 0.04 -21.72 4.05
N ASP A 280 -0.97 -21.32 3.28
CA ASP A 280 -2.25 -22.03 3.14
C ASP A 280 -2.18 -23.23 2.16
N GLY A 281 -1.12 -23.33 1.36
CA GLY A 281 -0.94 -24.39 0.37
C GLY A 281 -1.88 -24.28 -0.84
N SER A 282 -2.19 -23.05 -1.26
CA SER A 282 -3.04 -22.79 -2.44
C SER A 282 -2.47 -23.43 -3.71
N GLY A 283 -3.38 -23.91 -4.57
CA GLY A 283 -3.06 -24.35 -5.93
C GLY A 283 -2.97 -23.22 -6.95
N SER A 284 -3.16 -21.97 -6.53
CA SER A 284 -2.95 -20.76 -7.31
C SER A 284 -2.52 -19.62 -6.37
N PRO A 285 -1.25 -19.60 -5.94
CA PRO A 285 -0.69 -18.52 -5.12
C PRO A 285 -0.48 -17.25 -5.95
N ILE A 286 -0.09 -16.15 -5.31
CA ILE A 286 0.15 -14.86 -5.98
C ILE A 286 1.54 -14.29 -5.64
N PRO A 287 2.35 -13.89 -6.64
CA PRO A 287 3.69 -13.32 -6.40
C PRO A 287 3.67 -11.97 -5.68
N GLU A 288 4.76 -11.66 -4.97
CA GLU A 288 4.95 -10.32 -4.38
C GLU A 288 5.18 -9.27 -5.48
N GLY A 289 4.62 -8.09 -5.27
CA GLY A 289 4.52 -7.03 -6.27
C GLY A 289 3.52 -7.29 -7.40
N ALA A 290 2.74 -8.39 -7.37
CA ALA A 290 1.58 -8.52 -8.24
C ALA A 290 0.53 -7.44 -7.89
N ARG A 291 0.04 -6.70 -8.91
CA ARG A 291 -0.99 -5.66 -8.73
C ARG A 291 -2.37 -6.26 -8.92
N VAL A 292 -3.18 -6.26 -7.86
CA VAL A 292 -4.61 -6.59 -7.91
C VAL A 292 -5.45 -5.32 -8.07
N GLN A 293 -6.65 -5.45 -8.63
CA GLN A 293 -7.59 -4.36 -8.83
C GLN A 293 -9.02 -4.84 -8.58
N LEU A 294 -9.87 -4.04 -7.93
CA LEU A 294 -11.31 -4.30 -7.92
C LEU A 294 -11.90 -3.94 -9.29
N ASP A 295 -12.74 -4.80 -9.85
CA ASP A 295 -13.38 -4.61 -11.15
C ASP A 295 -14.01 -3.20 -11.28
N PRO A 296 -13.54 -2.33 -12.19
CA PRO A 296 -14.04 -0.96 -12.36
C PRO A 296 -15.51 -0.85 -12.82
N SER A 297 -16.20 -1.98 -13.07
CA SER A 297 -17.64 -2.03 -13.31
C SER A 297 -18.49 -2.21 -12.04
N VAL A 298 -17.88 -2.44 -10.87
CA VAL A 298 -18.58 -2.49 -9.57
C VAL A 298 -19.02 -1.07 -9.18
N ASP A 299 -20.32 -0.87 -8.97
CA ASP A 299 -20.85 0.38 -8.41
C ASP A 299 -20.69 0.36 -6.88
N VAL A 300 -19.53 0.85 -6.42
CA VAL A 300 -19.15 0.89 -4.99
C VAL A 300 -20.20 1.60 -4.12
N ALA A 301 -20.86 2.64 -4.64
CA ALA A 301 -21.88 3.39 -3.91
C ALA A 301 -23.21 2.62 -3.77
N SER A 302 -23.37 1.49 -4.46
CA SER A 302 -24.54 0.60 -4.39
C SER A 302 -24.32 -0.65 -3.52
N LEU A 303 -23.09 -0.90 -3.05
CA LEU A 303 -22.73 -2.12 -2.32
C LEU A 303 -23.51 -2.22 -0.99
N PRO A 304 -24.24 -3.33 -0.72
CA PRO A 304 -25.02 -3.47 0.50
C PRO A 304 -24.16 -3.41 1.77
N GLY A 305 -24.45 -2.47 2.66
CA GLY A 305 -23.75 -2.33 3.95
C GLY A 305 -22.38 -1.65 3.87
N ILE A 306 -21.97 -1.13 2.71
CA ILE A 306 -20.70 -0.43 2.54
C ILE A 306 -20.60 0.79 3.50
N THR A 307 -19.54 0.84 4.31
CA THR A 307 -19.24 2.00 5.16
C THR A 307 -18.42 3.04 4.39
N PRO A 308 -18.44 4.33 4.77
CA PRO A 308 -17.66 5.37 4.08
C PRO A 308 -16.17 5.02 3.90
N GLY A 309 -15.55 4.38 4.89
CA GLY A 309 -14.16 3.93 4.83
C GLY A 309 -13.96 2.75 3.86
N GLN A 310 -14.83 1.73 3.90
CA GLN A 310 -14.81 0.65 2.91
C GLN A 310 -15.05 1.17 1.48
N ALA A 311 -15.89 2.20 1.31
CA ALA A 311 -16.12 2.82 0.01
C ALA A 311 -14.87 3.57 -0.51
N ALA A 312 -14.11 4.23 0.36
CA ALA A 312 -12.82 4.83 0.00
C ALA A 312 -11.80 3.76 -0.42
N ILE A 313 -11.66 2.68 0.37
CA ILE A 313 -10.77 1.54 0.10
C ILE A 313 -11.15 0.85 -1.23
N ALA A 314 -12.43 0.57 -1.46
CA ALA A 314 -12.92 -0.01 -2.70
C ALA A 314 -12.70 0.91 -3.91
N THR A 315 -12.86 2.23 -3.75
CA THR A 315 -12.56 3.22 -4.80
C THR A 315 -11.06 3.25 -5.12
N ALA A 316 -10.19 3.16 -4.11
CA ALA A 316 -8.75 3.03 -4.29
C ALA A 316 -8.38 1.72 -5.01
N LEU A 317 -8.96 0.59 -4.60
CA LEU A 317 -8.81 -0.71 -5.27
C LEU A 317 -9.28 -0.70 -6.74
N GLN A 318 -10.29 0.11 -7.10
CA GLN A 318 -10.67 0.28 -8.50
C GLN A 318 -9.71 1.20 -9.28
N ARG A 319 -9.26 2.30 -8.66
CA ARG A 319 -8.51 3.37 -9.35
C ARG A 319 -7.01 3.10 -9.42
N TYR A 320 -6.43 2.60 -8.34
CA TYR A 320 -5.00 2.37 -8.16
C TYR A 320 -4.67 0.90 -7.81
N GLY A 321 -5.65 0.11 -7.37
CA GLY A 321 -5.43 -1.28 -7.00
C GLY A 321 -4.62 -1.43 -5.71
N ALA A 322 -4.07 -2.62 -5.51
CA ALA A 322 -3.18 -2.94 -4.40
C ALA A 322 -2.06 -3.88 -4.84
N TYR A 323 -0.96 -3.87 -4.10
CA TYR A 323 0.18 -4.74 -4.31
C TYR A 323 0.30 -5.76 -3.17
N VAL A 324 0.56 -7.02 -3.53
CA VAL A 324 1.03 -8.04 -2.59
C VAL A 324 2.40 -7.61 -2.06
N GLY A 325 2.55 -7.45 -0.75
CA GLY A 325 3.77 -6.87 -0.16
C GLY A 325 4.41 -7.64 1.00
N ASP A 326 3.71 -8.65 1.55
CA ASP A 326 4.20 -9.53 2.62
C ASP A 326 3.49 -10.90 2.55
N ASN A 327 4.18 -11.95 3.01
CA ASN A 327 3.57 -13.21 3.39
C ASN A 327 2.92 -13.12 4.81
N GLY A 328 1.58 -13.03 4.86
CA GLY A 328 0.81 -12.74 6.09
C GLY A 328 -0.21 -13.84 6.48
N GLY A 329 -0.92 -13.66 7.61
CA GLY A 329 -1.83 -14.69 8.14
C GLY A 329 -3.23 -14.75 7.52
N ALA A 330 -3.79 -13.61 7.09
CA ALA A 330 -5.12 -13.51 6.47
C ALA A 330 -5.06 -13.79 4.96
N ARG A 331 -6.21 -13.87 4.27
CA ARG A 331 -6.21 -13.94 2.80
C ARG A 331 -5.83 -12.59 2.20
N ALA A 332 -6.34 -11.50 2.74
CA ALA A 332 -5.82 -10.15 2.47
C ALA A 332 -5.90 -9.28 3.73
N ALA A 333 -4.74 -8.93 4.31
CA ALA A 333 -4.67 -7.90 5.34
C ALA A 333 -4.08 -6.62 4.75
N PHE A 334 -4.94 -5.64 4.52
CA PHE A 334 -4.58 -4.28 4.12
C PHE A 334 -4.01 -3.52 5.31
N ILE A 335 -3.05 -2.63 5.07
CA ILE A 335 -2.31 -1.95 6.14
C ILE A 335 -2.72 -0.48 6.24
N ALA A 336 -3.03 -0.01 7.46
CA ALA A 336 -3.38 1.37 7.75
C ALA A 336 -2.40 2.04 8.74
N GLU A 337 -2.43 3.37 8.75
CA GLU A 337 -1.70 4.22 9.70
C GLU A 337 -2.22 3.95 11.13
N TYR A 338 -1.30 3.60 12.04
CA TYR A 338 -1.59 3.42 13.46
C TYR A 338 -1.76 4.80 14.12
N ALA A 339 -2.99 5.30 14.10
CA ALA A 339 -3.37 6.62 14.59
C ALA A 339 -4.36 6.51 15.78
N PRO A 340 -3.93 6.01 16.96
CA PRO A 340 -4.84 5.76 18.10
C PRO A 340 -5.44 7.04 18.71
N ASP A 341 -4.83 8.21 18.47
CA ASP A 341 -5.38 9.52 18.84
C ASP A 341 -6.37 10.10 17.79
N SER A 342 -6.70 9.34 16.73
CA SER A 342 -7.58 9.76 15.64
C SER A 342 -8.90 8.97 15.62
N ASP A 343 -10.03 9.68 15.61
CA ASP A 343 -11.37 9.10 15.46
C ASP A 343 -11.79 8.89 13.99
N ALA A 344 -10.87 9.09 13.03
CA ALA A 344 -11.17 9.08 11.60
C ALA A 344 -11.71 7.73 11.10
N TYR A 345 -11.08 6.62 11.50
CA TYR A 345 -11.52 5.28 11.14
C TYR A 345 -12.91 4.96 11.72
N GLU A 346 -13.14 5.24 13.02
CA GLU A 346 -14.44 5.04 13.66
C GLU A 346 -15.55 5.86 12.96
N ARG A 347 -15.31 7.14 12.70
CA ARG A 347 -16.26 8.02 11.98
C ARG A 347 -16.54 7.55 10.54
N ALA A 348 -15.61 6.82 9.92
CA ALA A 348 -15.78 6.22 8.60
C ALA A 348 -16.40 4.82 8.63
N GLY A 349 -16.74 4.28 9.81
CA GLY A 349 -17.26 2.92 9.97
C GLY A 349 -16.19 1.85 9.74
N LEU A 350 -14.99 2.10 10.26
CA LEU A 350 -13.86 1.17 10.35
C LEU A 350 -13.42 1.11 11.82
N SER A 351 -13.93 0.16 12.60
CA SER A 351 -13.75 0.13 14.06
C SER A 351 -13.17 -1.20 14.54
N GLY A 352 -12.07 -1.14 15.29
CA GLY A 352 -11.34 -2.29 15.82
C GLY A 352 -9.87 -2.30 15.39
N ASP A 353 -9.13 -3.34 15.78
CA ASP A 353 -7.72 -3.51 15.39
C ASP A 353 -7.58 -4.18 14.00
N TYR A 354 -8.51 -5.08 13.70
CA TYR A 354 -8.63 -5.85 12.45
C TYR A 354 -10.06 -5.64 11.91
N VAL A 355 -10.23 -4.68 11.00
CA VAL A 355 -11.56 -4.29 10.50
C VAL A 355 -11.92 -5.16 9.30
N ALA A 356 -12.96 -5.99 9.43
CA ALA A 356 -13.48 -6.80 8.33
C ALA A 356 -14.03 -5.92 7.19
N LEU A 357 -13.71 -6.30 5.94
CA LEU A 357 -14.03 -5.55 4.72
C LEU A 357 -15.14 -6.26 3.90
N ASP A 358 -16.10 -6.86 4.60
CA ASP A 358 -17.12 -7.80 4.07
C ASP A 358 -18.02 -7.24 2.96
N ALA A 359 -18.16 -5.91 2.85
CA ALA A 359 -18.99 -5.29 1.82
C ALA A 359 -18.28 -5.13 0.47
N ILE A 360 -16.97 -5.40 0.39
CA ILE A 360 -16.19 -5.39 -0.85
C ILE A 360 -16.32 -6.77 -1.53
N PRO A 361 -16.71 -6.86 -2.82
CA PRO A 361 -16.87 -8.15 -3.49
C PRO A 361 -15.51 -8.69 -3.97
N TRP A 362 -14.85 -9.49 -3.12
CA TRP A 362 -13.52 -10.04 -3.39
C TRP A 362 -13.46 -11.03 -4.56
N ASP A 363 -14.59 -11.66 -4.91
CA ASP A 363 -14.78 -12.43 -6.15
C ASP A 363 -14.70 -11.57 -7.43
N ARG A 364 -14.70 -10.25 -7.29
CA ARG A 364 -14.57 -9.24 -8.36
C ARG A 364 -13.22 -8.53 -8.36
N LEU A 365 -12.21 -9.08 -7.69
CA LEU A 365 -10.83 -8.72 -7.98
C LEU A 365 -10.43 -9.17 -9.41
N ARG A 366 -9.29 -8.66 -9.86
CA ARG A 366 -8.52 -9.14 -11.02
C ARG A 366 -7.04 -8.83 -10.82
N VAL A 367 -6.15 -9.65 -11.34
CA VAL A 367 -4.69 -9.47 -11.28
C VAL A 367 -4.21 -8.93 -12.63
N LEU A 368 -3.43 -7.85 -12.61
CA LEU A 368 -2.86 -7.29 -13.84
C LEU A 368 -1.69 -8.13 -14.34
N SER A 369 -1.43 -8.09 -15.65
CA SER A 369 -0.28 -8.79 -16.27
C SER A 369 1.07 -8.27 -15.76
N ASP A 370 1.15 -6.97 -15.50
CA ASP A 370 2.25 -6.29 -14.81
C ASP A 370 1.71 -5.08 -14.02
N TRP A 371 2.60 -4.36 -13.34
CA TRP A 371 2.29 -3.16 -12.55
C TRP A 371 1.46 -2.08 -13.29
N SER A 372 1.52 -2.04 -14.62
CA SER A 372 0.83 -1.10 -15.52
C SER A 372 -0.28 -1.75 -16.35
N GLY A 373 -0.44 -3.07 -16.27
CA GLY A 373 -1.26 -3.89 -17.16
C GLY A 373 -0.82 -3.84 -18.62
N GLY A 374 0.46 -4.03 -18.91
CA GLY A 374 1.01 -4.08 -20.27
C GLY A 374 1.14 -2.73 -20.97
N THR A 375 0.91 -1.61 -20.28
CA THR A 375 0.84 -0.26 -20.89
C THR A 375 2.13 0.55 -20.78
N ARG A 376 3.03 0.19 -19.86
CA ARG A 376 4.36 0.78 -19.68
C ARG A 376 5.38 -0.34 -19.52
N ALA A 377 6.61 -0.12 -19.98
CA ALA A 377 7.69 -1.03 -19.63
C ALA A 377 7.94 -0.99 -18.12
N THR A 378 8.21 -2.15 -17.52
CA THR A 378 8.74 -2.24 -16.15
C THR A 378 10.05 -1.44 -16.05
N PRO A 379 10.18 -0.49 -15.11
CA PRO A 379 11.45 0.16 -14.82
C PRO A 379 12.51 -0.88 -14.49
N GLY A 380 13.70 -0.74 -15.09
CA GLY A 380 14.84 -1.56 -14.72
C GLY A 380 15.41 -1.11 -13.38
N ASP A 381 15.90 -2.05 -12.57
CA ASP A 381 16.75 -1.71 -11.43
C ASP A 381 18.05 -1.09 -11.98
N GLU A 382 18.38 0.16 -11.63
CA GLU A 382 19.62 0.83 -12.07
C GLU A 382 20.87 0.31 -11.32
N SER A 383 20.96 -1.01 -11.11
CA SER A 383 22.13 -1.69 -10.56
C SER A 383 23.21 -1.90 -11.65
N GLY A 384 23.72 -0.80 -12.21
CA GLY A 384 25.05 -0.70 -12.81
C GLY A 384 25.49 -1.74 -13.86
N SER A 385 24.79 -1.84 -15.00
CA SER A 385 25.43 -2.37 -16.22
C SER A 385 26.32 -1.30 -16.86
N ALA A 386 27.56 -1.21 -16.39
CA ALA A 386 28.62 -0.51 -17.12
C ALA A 386 29.03 -1.37 -18.33
N ASP A 387 28.35 -1.17 -19.46
CA ASP A 387 28.69 -1.83 -20.73
C ASP A 387 30.18 -1.61 -21.07
N SER A 388 30.86 -2.70 -21.42
CA SER A 388 32.31 -2.68 -21.66
C SER A 388 32.63 -2.27 -23.10
N ASP A 389 32.54 -0.97 -23.34
CA ASP A 389 32.93 -0.29 -24.58
C ASP A 389 34.29 -0.80 -25.09
N SER A 390 34.24 -1.63 -26.12
CA SER A 390 35.41 -2.35 -26.64
C SER A 390 36.02 -1.61 -27.84
N ASP A 391 36.76 -0.54 -27.53
CA ASP A 391 37.45 0.33 -28.50
C ASP A 391 38.47 -0.46 -29.37
N PRO A 392 38.45 -0.36 -30.72
CA PRO A 392 39.18 -1.29 -31.58
C PRO A 392 40.61 -0.86 -31.95
N GLY A 393 41.61 -1.44 -31.25
CA GLY A 393 42.99 -1.61 -31.76
C GLY A 393 44.09 -0.80 -31.06
N PRO A 394 45.37 -0.86 -31.52
CA PRO A 394 45.81 -1.32 -32.85
C PRO A 394 46.92 -2.40 -32.91
N GLY A 395 46.82 -3.26 -33.93
CA GLY A 395 47.92 -3.57 -34.86
C GLY A 395 49.22 -4.28 -34.40
N SER A 396 49.24 -5.61 -34.48
CA SER A 396 50.39 -6.49 -34.86
C SER A 396 49.94 -7.97 -34.82
N GLY A 397 50.36 -8.91 -35.66
CA GLY A 397 51.20 -8.86 -36.86
C GLY A 397 51.80 -10.25 -37.17
N SER A 398 51.59 -10.80 -38.37
CA SER A 398 51.89 -12.20 -38.80
C SER A 398 50.90 -13.27 -38.26
N GLY A 399 50.59 -14.37 -38.97
CA GLY A 399 50.87 -14.70 -40.37
C GLY A 399 50.70 -16.20 -40.71
N SER A 400 50.30 -16.53 -41.95
CA SER A 400 50.30 -17.87 -42.60
C SER A 400 49.32 -18.95 -42.08
N GLY A 401 48.83 -19.84 -42.97
CA GLY A 401 48.25 -21.14 -42.54
C GLY A 401 47.06 -21.73 -43.33
N SER A 402 47.29 -22.22 -44.55
CA SER A 402 46.30 -22.89 -45.42
C SER A 402 45.70 -24.22 -44.88
N GLY A 403 44.47 -24.56 -45.31
CA GLY A 403 43.90 -25.94 -45.30
C GLY A 403 42.52 -26.05 -44.63
N SER A 404 41.40 -26.51 -45.22
CA SER A 404 41.05 -27.61 -46.17
C SER A 404 40.62 -28.93 -45.50
N GLY A 405 39.43 -29.44 -45.87
CA GLY A 405 38.82 -30.69 -45.37
C GLY A 405 37.67 -30.41 -44.38
N SER A 406 36.36 -30.60 -44.65
CA SER A 406 35.55 -31.46 -45.54
C SER A 406 35.09 -32.79 -44.93
N GLY A 407 33.78 -32.87 -44.64
CA GLY A 407 33.00 -34.12 -44.50
C GLY A 407 33.15 -34.92 -43.19
N ASP A 408 32.30 -35.91 -42.89
CA ASP A 408 30.88 -36.04 -43.29
C ASP A 408 30.16 -37.16 -42.50
N SER A 409 29.02 -36.82 -41.88
CA SER A 409 27.83 -37.68 -41.73
C SER A 409 27.80 -38.94 -40.81
N ARG A 410 26.54 -39.25 -40.43
CA ARG A 410 25.92 -40.55 -40.06
C ARG A 410 25.85 -40.99 -38.60
N SER A 411 24.61 -40.94 -38.10
CA SER A 411 24.07 -41.64 -36.94
C SER A 411 23.92 -43.16 -37.17
N ALA A 412 23.90 -43.93 -36.07
CA ALA A 412 23.15 -45.19 -35.97
C ALA A 412 22.89 -45.57 -34.49
N ASP A 413 21.70 -46.10 -34.20
CA ASP A 413 21.37 -46.79 -32.94
C ASP A 413 22.08 -48.16 -32.83
N SER A 414 22.36 -48.66 -31.61
CA SER A 414 21.53 -49.74 -31.00
C SER A 414 22.12 -50.47 -29.75
N ARG A 415 21.31 -50.48 -28.68
CA ARG A 415 21.03 -51.53 -27.66
C ARG A 415 22.09 -52.56 -27.16
N SER A 416 22.15 -52.65 -25.82
CA SER A 416 22.22 -53.85 -24.93
C SER A 416 23.57 -54.59 -24.70
N GLY A 417 23.81 -55.16 -23.50
CA GLY A 417 25.08 -55.91 -23.26
C GLY A 417 25.43 -56.66 -21.93
N ASN A 418 24.81 -56.42 -20.77
CA ASN A 418 24.80 -57.33 -19.57
C ASN A 418 26.09 -57.73 -18.75
N SER A 419 25.92 -57.78 -17.41
CA SER A 419 26.45 -58.74 -16.39
C SER A 419 27.93 -58.82 -15.87
N ARG A 420 28.07 -58.57 -14.54
CA ARG A 420 28.74 -59.37 -13.45
C ARG A 420 30.28 -59.57 -13.47
N SER A 421 30.98 -59.87 -12.35
CA SER A 421 30.59 -60.32 -10.98
C SER A 421 31.19 -59.39 -9.87
N ASP A 422 31.55 -59.69 -8.61
CA ASP A 422 31.72 -60.89 -7.72
C ASP A 422 31.49 -60.52 -6.21
N ASP A 423 31.56 -61.50 -5.29
CA ASP A 423 31.41 -61.43 -3.80
C ASP A 423 32.25 -62.56 -3.14
N PRO A 424 32.58 -62.57 -1.82
CA PRO A 424 31.94 -63.58 -0.94
C PRO A 424 31.78 -63.27 0.59
N GLY A 425 30.53 -63.25 1.08
CA GLY A 425 30.09 -63.87 2.36
C GLY A 425 30.42 -63.20 3.73
N THR A 426 29.78 -63.53 4.87
CA THR A 426 28.67 -64.46 5.25
C THR A 426 27.94 -63.87 6.51
N GLY A 427 26.85 -64.36 7.12
CA GLY A 427 25.98 -65.55 6.94
C GLY A 427 25.00 -65.75 8.15
N THR A 428 24.08 -66.73 8.06
CA THR A 428 23.05 -67.21 9.05
C THR A 428 21.99 -66.20 9.59
N GLY A 429 20.72 -66.54 9.85
CA GLY A 429 19.91 -67.74 9.51
C GLY A 429 18.54 -67.81 10.24
N SER A 430 17.47 -68.32 9.59
CA SER A 430 16.05 -68.43 10.07
C SER A 430 15.29 -67.10 10.24
N GLY A 431 13.95 -66.95 10.13
CA GLY A 431 12.85 -67.86 9.73
C GLY A 431 11.62 -67.79 10.67
N THR A 432 10.33 -67.84 10.27
CA THR A 432 9.68 -67.95 8.93
C THR A 432 8.15 -67.65 8.96
N ALA A 433 7.64 -66.94 7.95
CA ALA A 433 6.30 -67.02 7.30
C ALA A 433 4.99 -66.44 7.93
N ASN A 434 4.07 -66.05 7.01
CA ASN A 434 2.64 -65.69 7.13
C ASN A 434 2.27 -64.41 7.92
N GLY A 435 1.17 -63.70 7.60
CA GLY A 435 0.17 -63.88 6.52
C GLY A 435 -0.81 -62.69 6.42
N SER A 436 -1.68 -62.67 5.39
CA SER A 436 -2.62 -61.56 5.12
C SER A 436 -4.07 -61.87 5.57
N GLY A 437 -4.90 -60.84 5.82
CA GLY A 437 -6.36 -61.05 5.90
C GLY A 437 -7.26 -60.01 6.61
N THR A 438 -7.86 -59.11 5.82
CA THR A 438 -9.29 -58.67 5.87
C THR A 438 -9.92 -57.96 7.10
N ARG A 439 -10.83 -57.02 6.75
CA ARG A 439 -11.82 -56.32 7.60
C ARG A 439 -12.80 -57.27 8.33
N THR A 440 -13.34 -56.78 9.45
CA THR A 440 -14.81 -56.67 9.70
C THR A 440 -15.08 -55.49 10.63
N GLY A 441 -16.34 -55.04 10.72
CA GLY A 441 -16.76 -53.97 11.63
C GLY A 441 -18.20 -54.14 12.13
N THR A 442 -18.39 -53.92 13.42
CA THR A 442 -19.64 -53.87 14.20
C THR A 442 -19.33 -53.06 15.48
N GLY A 443 -20.26 -52.38 16.17
CA GLY A 443 -21.68 -52.15 15.88
C GLY A 443 -22.47 -51.91 17.18
N THR A 444 -23.19 -50.78 17.25
CA THR A 444 -24.19 -50.39 18.29
C THR A 444 -23.76 -50.23 19.76
N GLY A 445 -24.17 -49.10 20.35
CA GLY A 445 -24.18 -48.82 21.79
C GLY A 445 -25.01 -47.55 22.06
N THR A 446 -25.95 -47.55 23.02
CA THR A 446 -27.03 -46.54 23.11
C THR A 446 -27.33 -46.08 24.54
N GLY A 447 -27.61 -44.78 24.72
CA GLY A 447 -28.56 -44.28 25.75
C GLY A 447 -28.05 -43.24 26.76
N GLY A 448 -28.96 -42.35 27.22
CA GLY A 448 -28.73 -41.31 28.26
C GLY A 448 -28.18 -39.99 27.71
N ALA A 449 -28.83 -38.82 27.70
CA ALA A 449 -30.06 -38.27 28.31
C ALA A 449 -29.95 -37.70 29.75
N GLY A 450 -30.30 -36.42 29.90
CA GLY A 450 -30.24 -35.62 31.15
C GLY A 450 -28.95 -34.78 31.27
N THR A 451 -28.96 -33.55 31.79
CA THR A 451 -30.03 -32.71 32.38
C THR A 451 -29.80 -31.22 32.11
N ALA A 452 -30.87 -30.41 32.12
CA ALA A 452 -30.80 -28.95 32.15
C ALA A 452 -30.83 -28.41 33.60
N ASN A 453 -30.59 -27.10 33.76
CA ASN A 453 -31.01 -26.29 34.91
C ASN A 453 -31.25 -24.84 34.44
N ASP A 454 -32.34 -24.24 34.93
CA ASP A 454 -32.69 -22.80 34.82
C ASP A 454 -31.98 -21.99 35.95
N GLU A 455 -32.19 -20.71 36.31
CA GLU A 455 -33.16 -19.60 36.13
C GLU A 455 -32.31 -18.30 36.35
N ALA A 456 -32.44 -17.08 35.78
CA ALA A 456 -33.53 -16.13 35.45
C ALA A 456 -33.36 -14.75 36.18
N GLY A 457 -33.81 -13.64 35.57
CA GLY A 457 -33.75 -12.24 36.08
C GLY A 457 -32.46 -11.48 35.72
N GLY A 458 -32.40 -10.19 35.33
CA GLY A 458 -33.28 -9.01 35.48
C GLY A 458 -32.47 -7.88 36.17
N THR A 459 -32.46 -6.59 35.81
CA THR A 459 -33.39 -5.73 35.02
C THR A 459 -32.68 -4.41 34.62
N GLU A 460 -33.07 -3.75 33.52
CA GLU A 460 -32.79 -2.29 33.30
C GLU A 460 -33.81 -1.40 34.07
N PRO A 461 -33.55 -0.09 34.27
CA PRO A 461 -34.20 0.90 33.38
C PRO A 461 -33.47 2.27 33.21
N GLY A 462 -33.80 3.02 32.14
CA GLY A 462 -33.83 4.50 32.22
C GLY A 462 -33.52 5.33 30.97
N ALA A 463 -34.53 5.68 30.17
CA ALA A 463 -34.43 6.69 29.11
C ALA A 463 -35.19 7.99 29.48
N LEU A 464 -34.58 9.17 29.26
CA LEU A 464 -35.19 10.49 29.41
C LEU A 464 -34.68 11.49 28.35
N VAL A 465 -35.54 12.42 27.94
CA VAL A 465 -35.38 13.34 26.78
C VAL A 465 -36.23 14.61 27.05
N PRO A 466 -35.92 15.82 26.53
CA PRO A 466 -34.63 16.48 26.27
C PRO A 466 -34.48 17.78 27.12
N ALA A 467 -33.41 18.56 26.92
CA ALA A 467 -33.25 19.92 27.47
C ALA A 467 -33.03 20.99 26.36
N ALA A 468 -33.32 22.26 26.66
CA ALA A 468 -33.55 23.31 25.66
C ALA A 468 -32.36 24.26 25.38
N ARG A 469 -32.43 24.96 24.23
CA ARG A 469 -31.43 25.86 23.66
C ARG A 469 -31.71 27.35 23.95
N PRO A 470 -30.74 28.14 24.47
CA PRO A 470 -30.75 29.61 24.41
C PRO A 470 -29.88 30.16 23.24
N PRO A 471 -29.94 31.48 22.91
CA PRO A 471 -29.58 31.96 21.57
C PRO A 471 -28.31 32.83 21.46
N GLY A 472 -27.71 32.80 20.26
CA GLY A 472 -27.36 34.00 19.49
C GLY A 472 -26.07 34.78 19.85
N ALA A 473 -25.01 34.54 19.07
CA ALA A 473 -23.93 35.50 18.85
C ALA A 473 -23.31 35.34 17.45
N THR A 474 -23.43 36.36 16.59
CA THR A 474 -22.67 36.49 15.34
C THR A 474 -21.50 37.43 15.53
N PRO A 475 -20.30 37.07 15.04
CA PRO A 475 -19.35 38.10 14.61
C PRO A 475 -18.65 37.80 13.27
N GLY A 476 -18.28 38.88 12.57
CA GLY A 476 -17.02 38.96 11.82
C GLY A 476 -16.87 38.12 10.54
N THR A 477 -17.24 38.71 9.40
CA THR A 477 -16.52 38.42 8.14
C THR A 477 -15.09 38.95 8.27
N GLY A 478 -14.10 38.06 8.22
CA GLY A 478 -12.68 38.42 8.22
C GLY A 478 -11.91 37.49 7.31
N GLU A 479 -11.73 37.90 6.05
CA GLU A 479 -10.81 37.21 5.13
C GLU A 479 -9.37 37.54 5.53
N ALA A 480 -8.55 36.51 5.70
CA ALA A 480 -7.10 36.59 5.74
C ALA A 480 -6.55 35.56 4.76
N GLY A 481 -5.83 36.03 3.73
CA GLY A 481 -5.12 35.15 2.80
C GLY A 481 -3.83 34.62 3.42
N CYS A 482 -3.10 33.80 2.66
CA CYS A 482 -1.82 33.24 3.09
C CYS A 482 -0.82 34.35 3.46
N SER A 483 -0.37 34.34 4.72
CA SER A 483 0.72 35.19 5.23
C SER A 483 1.44 34.49 6.37
N ASP A 484 2.78 34.49 6.33
CA ASP A 484 3.60 33.98 7.43
C ASP A 484 3.27 34.64 8.77
N ALA A 485 3.12 33.84 9.82
CA ALA A 485 2.83 34.30 11.17
C ALA A 485 3.89 33.78 12.17
N SER A 486 5.06 34.41 12.17
CA SER A 486 6.12 34.10 13.13
C SER A 486 5.83 34.67 14.52
N ALA A 487 5.99 33.81 15.53
CA ALA A 487 6.22 34.08 16.95
C ALA A 487 5.18 34.89 17.77
N ALA A 488 4.68 34.23 18.83
CA ALA A 488 4.34 34.90 20.10
C ALA A 488 4.64 33.97 21.30
N SER A 489 5.74 34.23 22.01
CA SER A 489 6.08 33.50 23.24
C SER A 489 5.12 33.89 24.38
N THR A 490 4.57 32.91 25.09
CA THR A 490 3.83 33.14 26.35
C THR A 490 4.50 32.36 27.48
N THR A 491 5.32 33.05 28.27
CA THR A 491 6.00 32.48 29.44
C THR A 491 5.00 32.05 30.51
N ARG A 492 5.06 30.78 30.95
CA ARG A 492 4.38 30.32 32.18
C ARG A 492 5.37 29.64 33.12
N THR A 493 5.37 30.09 34.37
CA THR A 493 6.41 29.79 35.36
C THR A 493 6.29 28.39 35.96
N GLN A 494 7.39 27.66 36.07
CA GLN A 494 7.50 26.47 36.92
C GLN A 494 7.35 26.83 38.41
N PRO A 495 6.65 26.00 39.21
CA PRO A 495 7.08 25.65 40.56
C PRO A 495 8.07 24.47 40.51
N ARG A 496 8.95 24.37 41.50
CA ARG A 496 10.01 23.34 41.60
C ARG A 496 9.48 22.05 42.24
N SER A 497 10.10 20.91 41.91
CA SER A 497 10.12 19.73 42.79
C SER A 497 10.80 20.05 44.13
N PRO A 498 10.56 19.21 45.15
CA PRO A 498 11.71 18.74 45.93
C PRO A 498 11.71 17.22 46.19
N ASP A 499 12.88 16.78 46.65
CA ASP A 499 13.19 15.58 47.44
C ASP A 499 13.26 14.19 46.77
N GLU A 500 14.47 13.63 46.90
CA GLU A 500 14.88 12.27 46.59
C GLU A 500 14.46 11.29 47.72
N LEU A 501 14.48 9.97 47.45
CA LEU A 501 15.50 9.04 47.96
C LEU A 501 15.18 7.57 47.54
N PRO A 502 16.15 6.63 47.56
CA PRO A 502 16.16 5.47 46.66
C PRO A 502 15.79 4.13 47.33
N TYR A 503 15.66 3.08 46.51
CA TYR A 503 16.02 1.71 46.90
C TYR A 503 16.75 0.96 45.77
N LEU A 504 17.49 -0.10 46.13
CA LEU A 504 18.43 -0.79 45.23
C LEU A 504 17.83 -2.00 44.49
N VAL A 505 18.31 -2.17 43.26
CA VAL A 505 18.85 -3.42 42.66
C VAL A 505 18.47 -4.75 43.31
N ASP A 506 17.88 -5.64 42.50
CA ASP A 506 18.36 -7.02 42.39
C ASP A 506 18.34 -7.47 40.92
N ALA A 507 19.06 -8.52 40.57
CA ALA A 507 19.19 -9.03 39.21
C ALA A 507 18.51 -10.41 39.04
N GLY A 508 17.97 -10.69 37.86
CA GLY A 508 17.28 -11.95 37.58
C GLY A 508 17.32 -12.33 36.10
N GLU A 509 18.30 -13.13 35.72
CA GLU A 509 18.34 -13.79 34.41
C GLU A 509 17.35 -14.96 34.38
N THR A 510 16.47 -15.01 33.37
CA THR A 510 15.92 -16.27 32.85
C THR A 510 15.80 -16.19 31.33
N SER A 511 16.65 -16.95 30.63
CA SER A 511 16.46 -17.23 29.20
C SER A 511 15.85 -18.61 29.03
N GLU A 512 14.88 -18.78 28.13
CA GLU A 512 14.46 -20.11 27.69
C GLU A 512 14.28 -20.18 26.17
N ARG A 513 15.30 -20.72 25.48
CA ARG A 513 15.17 -21.23 24.12
C ARG A 513 14.54 -22.63 24.18
N ALA A 514 13.46 -22.87 23.45
CA ALA A 514 12.90 -24.21 23.28
C ALA A 514 12.51 -24.48 21.81
N ALA A 515 13.46 -25.00 21.03
CA ALA A 515 13.19 -25.57 19.70
C ALA A 515 12.97 -27.10 19.81
N HIS A 516 12.25 -27.67 18.82
CA HIS A 516 12.04 -29.10 18.52
C HIS A 516 12.91 -30.14 19.28
N ARG A 517 12.42 -31.33 19.70
CA ARG A 517 11.63 -32.28 18.88
C ARG A 517 11.17 -33.55 19.65
N THR A 518 10.11 -34.21 19.17
CA THR A 518 9.78 -35.67 19.27
C THR A 518 9.27 -36.32 20.58
N GLN A 519 8.15 -37.07 20.43
CA GLN A 519 7.71 -38.30 21.18
C GLN A 519 7.52 -38.23 22.72
N GLU A 520 6.50 -38.83 23.35
CA GLU A 520 5.68 -40.01 23.03
C GLU A 520 4.17 -39.88 23.38
N ARG A 521 3.39 -40.86 22.89
CA ARG A 521 2.00 -41.27 23.25
C ARG A 521 0.83 -40.52 22.61
#